data_AF-A0AA43C790-F1
#
_entry.id   AF-A0AA43C790-F1
#
_cell.length_a   1.000
_cell.length_b   1.000
_cell.length_c   1.000
_cell.angle_alpha   90.00
_cell.angle_beta   90.00
_cell.angle_gamma   90.00
#
_symmetry.space_group_name_H-M   'P 1'
#
loop_
_entity.id
_entity.type
_entity.pdbx_description
1 polymer ?
#
loop_
_entity_poly.entity_id
_entity_poly.type
_entity_poly.pdbx_seq_one_letter_code
_entity_poly.pdbx_strand_id
1 'polypeptide(L)'
;MNAEEPQSIQSYVSVGVGWEQLSYTEEVPELFLVASDTKVNNLVLYFDGTKRLNGYFVSLKGILPVTYGDTQEYWEKAGQYVQSNSLAYRRTKVDVFFGYILNHLFNPYIGTSWSYSHQERNDFQTSNTPGVTKISITEEVNSLSLLLGFHGRMPINTKWSFAYFLEYLHPYYSKVENSSLAGWEPSNIDGYSFSLTGQLELLIAEKTALIVQAVGGQQNWDGSDWETVGNSQVKWPENETIFIGGYVNFKKYF
;
A
#
# COMPACT_ATOMS: atom_id res chain seq x y z
N MET A 1 -9.07 -6.75 44.78
CA MET A 1 -9.31 -5.81 43.67
C MET A 1 -8.98 -6.56 42.39
N ASN A 2 -9.99 -7.02 41.66
CA ASN A 2 -9.76 -7.58 40.34
C ASN A 2 -9.45 -6.41 39.43
N ALA A 3 -8.20 -6.30 38.96
CA ALA A 3 -7.88 -5.40 37.87
C ALA A 3 -8.71 -5.89 36.67
N GLU A 4 -9.72 -5.13 36.28
CA GLU A 4 -10.41 -5.36 35.02
C GLU A 4 -9.33 -5.40 33.93
N GLU A 5 -9.27 -6.50 33.19
CA GLU A 5 -8.32 -6.60 32.07
C GLU A 5 -8.57 -5.42 31.13
N PRO A 6 -7.53 -4.67 30.74
CA PRO A 6 -7.69 -3.55 29.82
C PRO A 6 -8.39 -4.06 28.56
N GLN A 7 -9.50 -3.41 28.20
CA GLN A 7 -10.30 -3.82 27.05
C GLN A 7 -9.42 -3.81 25.79
N SER A 8 -9.14 -5.01 25.27
CA SER A 8 -8.22 -5.22 24.16
C SER A 8 -8.70 -4.56 22.86
N ILE A 9 -10.01 -4.64 22.58
CA ILE A 9 -10.65 -4.07 21.39
C ILE A 9 -11.99 -3.41 21.78
N GLN A 10 -12.27 -2.25 21.19
CA GLN A 10 -13.52 -1.51 21.32
C GLN A 10 -14.09 -1.21 19.94
N SER A 11 -15.41 -0.96 19.86
CA SER A 11 -16.02 -0.51 18.61
C SER A 11 -15.64 0.95 18.37
N TYR A 12 -15.16 1.28 17.17
CA TYR A 12 -14.79 2.65 16.83
C TYR A 12 -14.93 2.93 15.33
N VAL A 13 -14.92 4.23 15.01
CA VAL A 13 -14.63 4.74 13.68
C VAL A 13 -13.52 5.77 13.80
N SER A 14 -12.58 5.75 12.87
CA SER A 14 -11.47 6.67 12.77
C SER A 14 -11.32 7.18 11.35
N VAL A 15 -11.07 8.47 11.23
CA VAL A 15 -10.78 9.14 9.97
C VAL A 15 -9.65 10.12 10.19
N GLY A 16 -8.84 10.33 9.17
CA GLY A 16 -7.75 11.28 9.25
C GLY A 16 -7.07 11.52 7.92
N VAL A 17 -5.99 12.26 8.02
CA VAL A 17 -5.15 12.67 6.90
C VAL A 17 -3.72 12.31 7.23
N GLY A 18 -2.95 12.03 6.21
CA GLY A 18 -1.54 11.73 6.36
C GLY A 18 -0.79 11.90 5.06
N TRP A 19 0.46 11.52 5.11
CA TRP A 19 1.33 11.43 3.96
C TRP A 19 1.77 9.97 3.78
N GLU A 20 2.02 9.58 2.54
CA GLU A 20 2.62 8.32 2.16
C GLU A 20 3.71 8.58 1.12
N GLN A 21 4.90 8.05 1.33
CA GLN A 21 5.91 7.93 0.29
C GLN A 21 5.97 6.51 -0.22
N LEU A 22 6.02 6.39 -1.53
CA LEU A 22 6.26 5.16 -2.27
C LEU A 22 7.63 5.30 -2.92
N SER A 23 8.56 4.44 -2.54
CA SER A 23 9.85 4.26 -3.21
C SER A 23 9.72 3.03 -4.11
N TYR A 24 9.85 3.25 -5.41
CA TYR A 24 9.45 2.33 -6.46
C TYR A 24 10.64 1.94 -7.33
N THR A 25 10.83 0.65 -7.53
CA THR A 25 11.85 0.11 -8.44
C THR A 25 11.21 -0.94 -9.35
N GLU A 26 11.50 -0.86 -10.64
CA GLU A 26 11.15 -1.89 -11.62
C GLU A 26 12.42 -2.51 -12.20
N GLU A 27 12.36 -3.80 -12.51
CA GLU A 27 13.45 -4.48 -13.20
C GLU A 27 12.96 -5.54 -14.20
N VAL A 28 13.77 -5.72 -15.24
CA VAL A 28 13.68 -6.85 -16.18
C VAL A 28 15.05 -7.53 -16.17
N PRO A 29 15.28 -8.48 -15.24
CA PRO A 29 16.61 -9.03 -14.97
C PRO A 29 17.27 -9.65 -16.19
N GLU A 30 16.48 -10.30 -17.07
CA GLU A 30 17.00 -10.96 -18.27
C GLU A 30 17.58 -9.98 -19.29
N LEU A 31 17.20 -8.70 -19.22
CA LEU A 31 17.72 -7.64 -20.07
C LEU A 31 18.76 -6.75 -19.37
N PHE A 32 19.05 -7.00 -18.09
CA PHE A 32 19.81 -6.08 -17.23
C PHE A 32 19.23 -4.66 -17.27
N LEU A 33 17.90 -4.56 -17.39
CA LEU A 33 17.18 -3.31 -17.51
C LEU A 33 16.54 -2.98 -16.17
N VAL A 34 16.91 -1.84 -15.59
CA VAL A 34 16.50 -1.45 -14.23
C VAL A 34 16.04 0.00 -14.27
N ALA A 35 14.89 0.27 -13.64
CA ALA A 35 14.41 1.61 -13.37
C ALA A 35 15.06 2.16 -12.08
N SER A 36 15.24 3.48 -12.01
CA SER A 36 15.72 4.16 -10.81
C SER A 36 14.80 3.97 -9.61
N ASP A 37 15.36 4.01 -8.40
CA ASP A 37 14.58 4.14 -7.14
C ASP A 37 13.81 5.47 -7.17
N THR A 38 12.53 5.36 -7.51
CA THR A 38 11.67 6.48 -7.84
C THR A 38 10.76 6.79 -6.67
N LYS A 39 10.89 8.00 -6.10
CA LYS A 39 10.19 8.39 -4.86
C LYS A 39 9.04 9.32 -5.14
N VAL A 40 7.84 8.88 -4.77
CA VAL A 40 6.60 9.63 -4.95
C VAL A 40 5.96 9.87 -3.60
N ASN A 41 5.52 11.11 -3.35
CA ASN A 41 4.88 11.51 -2.10
C ASN A 41 3.41 11.88 -2.35
N ASN A 42 2.51 11.27 -1.58
CA ASN A 42 1.08 11.45 -1.69
C ASN A 42 0.50 11.93 -0.36
N LEU A 43 -0.41 12.91 -0.41
CA LEU A 43 -1.34 13.17 0.67
C LEU A 43 -2.44 12.12 0.61
N VAL A 44 -2.81 11.55 1.75
CA VAL A 44 -3.70 10.39 1.84
C VAL A 44 -4.78 10.62 2.89
N LEU A 45 -6.02 10.26 2.57
CA LEU A 45 -7.09 10.08 3.54
C LEU A 45 -7.01 8.67 4.11
N TYR A 46 -6.98 8.58 5.44
CA TYR A 46 -7.04 7.31 6.15
C TYR A 46 -8.42 7.14 6.78
N PHE A 47 -8.93 5.91 6.74
CA PHE A 47 -10.11 5.53 7.50
C PHE A 47 -9.97 4.13 8.09
N ASP A 48 -10.60 3.92 9.24
CA ASP A 48 -10.65 2.63 9.92
C ASP A 48 -11.91 2.56 10.78
N GLY A 49 -12.73 1.54 10.58
CA GLY A 49 -13.88 1.23 11.40
C GLY A 49 -13.77 -0.18 11.95
N THR A 50 -13.92 -0.35 13.26
CA THR A 50 -13.94 -1.66 13.91
C THR A 50 -15.22 -1.83 14.70
N LYS A 51 -15.88 -2.98 14.53
CA LYS A 51 -17.02 -3.41 15.34
C LYS A 51 -16.62 -4.59 16.19
N ARG A 52 -16.69 -4.41 17.52
CA ARG A 52 -16.53 -5.51 18.47
C ARG A 52 -17.83 -6.32 18.55
N LEU A 53 -17.65 -7.64 18.56
CA LEU A 53 -18.64 -8.66 18.83
C LEU A 53 -18.20 -9.46 20.07
N ASN A 54 -19.00 -10.43 20.51
CA ASN A 54 -18.62 -11.27 21.65
C ASN A 54 -17.47 -12.20 21.26
N GLY A 55 -16.26 -11.91 21.73
CA GLY A 55 -15.04 -12.71 21.44
C GLY A 55 -14.40 -12.45 20.08
N TYR A 56 -15.02 -11.65 19.21
CA TYR A 56 -14.56 -11.38 17.85
C TYR A 56 -14.64 -9.90 17.52
N PHE A 57 -14.03 -9.51 16.40
CA PHE A 57 -14.20 -8.19 15.82
C PHE A 57 -14.21 -8.29 14.29
N VAL A 58 -14.85 -7.30 13.67
CA VAL A 58 -14.83 -7.09 12.22
C VAL A 58 -14.36 -5.67 11.97
N SER A 59 -13.49 -5.49 10.99
CA SER A 59 -12.87 -4.21 10.70
C SER A 59 -12.81 -3.94 9.21
N LEU A 60 -12.85 -2.65 8.88
CA LEU A 60 -12.66 -2.08 7.56
C LEU A 60 -11.61 -0.98 7.70
N LYS A 61 -10.49 -1.08 7.00
CA LYS A 61 -9.41 -0.08 6.99
C LYS A 61 -9.11 0.33 5.55
N GLY A 62 -8.72 1.56 5.31
CA GLY A 62 -8.26 1.94 3.98
C GLY A 62 -7.51 3.25 3.90
N ILE A 63 -6.87 3.43 2.74
CA ILE A 63 -6.16 4.64 2.34
C ILE A 63 -6.63 5.08 0.95
N LEU A 64 -6.86 6.39 0.81
CA LEU A 64 -7.27 7.02 -0.44
C LEU A 64 -6.32 8.19 -0.75
N PRO A 65 -5.56 8.15 -1.86
CA PRO A 65 -4.67 9.23 -2.24
C PRO A 65 -5.49 10.45 -2.70
N VAL A 66 -5.12 11.63 -2.19
CA VAL A 66 -5.72 12.93 -2.51
C VAL A 66 -4.88 13.68 -3.54
N THR A 67 -3.56 13.52 -3.49
CA THR A 67 -2.62 14.11 -4.45
C THR A 67 -1.95 13.02 -5.27
N TYR A 68 -1.28 13.47 -6.33
CA TYR A 68 -0.49 12.66 -7.24
C TYR A 68 0.90 13.25 -7.17
N GLY A 69 1.79 12.63 -6.40
CA GLY A 69 3.18 13.04 -6.43
C GLY A 69 3.76 12.72 -7.81
N ASP A 70 4.57 13.64 -8.33
CA ASP A 70 5.30 13.49 -9.57
C ASP A 70 6.81 13.48 -9.32
N THR A 71 7.54 12.73 -10.11
CA THR A 71 9.00 12.65 -10.04
C THR A 71 9.56 12.19 -11.38
N GLN A 72 10.89 12.10 -11.48
CA GLN A 72 11.57 11.58 -12.67
C GLN A 72 12.00 10.13 -12.44
N GLU A 73 11.65 9.27 -13.39
CA GLU A 73 12.09 7.88 -13.50
C GLU A 73 13.15 7.79 -14.60
N TYR A 74 14.21 7.02 -14.35
CA TYR A 74 15.29 6.76 -15.29
C TYR A 74 15.45 5.27 -15.48
N TRP A 75 15.71 4.85 -16.72
CA TRP A 75 15.95 3.46 -17.07
C TRP A 75 17.38 3.27 -17.55
N GLU A 76 18.04 2.28 -16.98
CA GLU A 76 19.39 1.91 -17.34
C GLU A 76 19.44 0.46 -17.80
N LYS A 77 20.22 0.20 -18.87
CA LYS A 77 20.54 -1.15 -19.34
C LYS A 77 22.03 -1.40 -19.14
N ALA A 78 22.36 -2.37 -18.30
CA ALA A 78 23.75 -2.67 -17.93
C ALA A 78 24.54 -1.41 -17.49
N GLY A 79 23.90 -0.53 -16.72
CA GLY A 79 24.47 0.72 -16.21
C GLY A 79 24.59 1.86 -17.23
N GLN A 80 23.98 1.71 -18.42
CA GLN A 80 23.92 2.77 -19.43
C GLN A 80 22.50 3.30 -19.56
N TYR A 81 22.36 4.63 -19.57
CA TYR A 81 21.09 5.30 -19.76
C TYR A 81 20.37 4.88 -21.06
N VAL A 82 19.09 4.54 -20.93
CA VAL A 82 18.21 4.15 -22.05
C VAL A 82 17.05 5.13 -22.22
N GLN A 83 16.39 5.48 -21.12
CA GLN A 83 15.17 6.28 -21.14
C GLN A 83 15.00 7.06 -19.84
N SER A 84 14.28 8.18 -19.90
CA SER A 84 13.69 8.83 -18.74
C SER A 84 12.28 9.31 -19.04
N ASN A 85 11.47 9.44 -17.98
CA ASN A 85 10.11 9.96 -18.05
C ASN A 85 9.69 10.56 -16.71
N SER A 86 8.72 11.47 -16.75
CA SER A 86 7.98 11.88 -15.56
C SER A 86 7.09 10.71 -15.13
N LEU A 87 7.04 10.40 -13.84
CA LEU A 87 6.17 9.38 -13.25
C LEU A 87 5.27 10.02 -12.17
N ALA A 88 3.97 9.86 -12.32
CA ALA A 88 2.99 10.10 -11.26
C ALA A 88 2.43 8.78 -10.77
N TYR A 89 2.49 8.52 -9.46
CA TYR A 89 2.07 7.24 -8.88
C TYR A 89 1.19 7.42 -7.65
N ARG A 90 0.05 6.72 -7.63
CA ARG A 90 -0.83 6.63 -6.48
C ARG A 90 -1.29 5.20 -6.22
N ARG A 91 -1.61 4.91 -4.97
CA ARG A 91 -2.17 3.63 -4.54
C ARG A 91 -3.37 3.86 -3.63
N THR A 92 -4.48 3.23 -3.96
CA THR A 92 -5.65 3.06 -3.11
C THR A 92 -5.64 1.66 -2.54
N LYS A 93 -5.94 1.51 -1.25
CA LYS A 93 -6.03 0.20 -0.60
C LYS A 93 -7.20 0.17 0.38
N VAL A 94 -7.96 -0.91 0.38
CA VAL A 94 -9.06 -1.17 1.31
C VAL A 94 -9.00 -2.60 1.81
N ASP A 95 -8.95 -2.76 3.13
CA ASP A 95 -8.87 -4.02 3.85
C ASP A 95 -10.20 -4.29 4.57
N VAL A 96 -10.72 -5.50 4.45
CA VAL A 96 -11.82 -6.00 5.27
C VAL A 96 -11.36 -7.27 5.96
N PHE A 97 -11.45 -7.32 7.29
CA PHE A 97 -10.97 -8.47 8.05
C PHE A 97 -11.83 -8.76 9.27
N PHE A 98 -11.79 -10.02 9.69
CA PHE A 98 -12.37 -10.48 10.95
C PHE A 98 -11.28 -11.08 11.81
N GLY A 99 -11.40 -10.93 13.13
CA GLY A 99 -10.40 -11.47 14.04
C GLY A 99 -10.98 -11.93 15.37
N TYR A 100 -10.12 -12.60 16.13
CA TYR A 100 -10.42 -13.15 17.44
C TYR A 100 -9.76 -12.32 18.54
N ILE A 101 -10.52 -12.06 19.60
CA ILE A 101 -10.04 -11.31 20.75
C ILE A 101 -9.36 -12.27 21.72
N LEU A 102 -8.05 -12.49 21.58
CA LEU A 102 -7.32 -13.41 22.45
C LEU A 102 -6.86 -12.70 23.73
N ASN A 103 -6.13 -11.59 23.61
CA ASN A 103 -5.72 -10.76 24.74
C ASN A 103 -5.35 -9.33 24.26
N HIS A 104 -4.96 -8.45 25.18
CA HIS A 104 -4.63 -7.07 24.82
C HIS A 104 -3.43 -6.92 23.88
N LEU A 105 -2.48 -7.85 23.84
CA LEU A 105 -1.28 -7.76 22.98
C LEU A 105 -1.41 -8.49 21.64
N PHE A 106 -2.24 -9.52 21.56
CA PHE A 106 -2.29 -10.36 20.39
C PHE A 106 -3.74 -10.68 20.02
N ASN A 107 -4.19 -10.12 18.91
CA ASN A 107 -5.51 -10.35 18.35
C ASN A 107 -5.33 -10.71 16.87
N PRO A 108 -5.29 -12.00 16.51
CA PRO A 108 -5.09 -12.43 15.14
C PRO A 108 -6.35 -12.17 14.30
N TYR A 109 -6.15 -11.88 13.02
CA TYR A 109 -7.20 -11.68 12.05
C TYR A 109 -6.81 -12.20 10.66
N ILE A 110 -7.85 -12.44 9.88
CA ILE A 110 -7.78 -12.86 8.47
C ILE A 110 -8.83 -12.07 7.69
N GLY A 111 -8.53 -11.77 6.43
CA GLY A 111 -9.40 -10.95 5.61
C GLY A 111 -9.01 -10.91 4.15
N THR A 112 -9.54 -9.92 3.46
CA THR A 112 -9.22 -9.61 2.08
C THR A 112 -8.77 -8.16 1.98
N SER A 113 -7.78 -7.91 1.12
CA SER A 113 -7.32 -6.59 0.75
C SER A 113 -7.61 -6.38 -0.72
N TRP A 114 -8.25 -5.27 -1.06
CA TRP A 114 -8.30 -4.76 -2.42
C TRP A 114 -7.31 -3.61 -2.57
N SER A 115 -6.51 -3.63 -3.63
CA SER A 115 -5.59 -2.56 -3.96
C SER A 115 -5.76 -2.15 -5.42
N TYR A 116 -5.65 -0.85 -5.67
CA TYR A 116 -5.61 -0.25 -6.99
C TYR A 116 -4.45 0.74 -7.06
N SER A 117 -3.50 0.46 -7.93
CA SER A 117 -2.36 1.31 -8.23
C SER A 117 -2.56 1.92 -9.62
N HIS A 118 -2.25 3.21 -9.74
CA HIS A 118 -2.34 3.93 -11.01
C HIS A 118 -1.06 4.73 -11.20
N GLN A 119 -0.37 4.43 -12.31
CA GLN A 119 0.89 5.03 -12.70
C GLN A 119 0.71 5.72 -14.05
N GLU A 120 1.08 6.99 -14.12
CA GLU A 120 1.06 7.76 -15.36
C GLU A 120 2.48 8.19 -15.68
N ARG A 121 2.96 7.78 -16.85
CA ARG A 121 4.28 8.11 -17.38
C ARG A 121 4.14 9.04 -18.57
N ASN A 122 4.85 10.16 -18.51
CA ASN A 122 4.81 11.23 -19.51
C ASN A 122 6.22 11.69 -19.87
N ASP A 123 6.33 12.51 -20.92
CA ASP A 123 7.58 13.20 -21.26
C ASP A 123 8.77 12.26 -21.53
N PHE A 124 8.55 11.19 -22.28
CA PHE A 124 9.58 10.21 -22.57
C PHE A 124 10.73 10.81 -23.39
N GLN A 125 11.94 10.61 -22.90
CA GLN A 125 13.20 10.88 -23.58
C GLN A 125 13.98 9.57 -23.69
N THR A 126 14.54 9.27 -24.87
CA THR A 126 15.33 8.04 -25.09
C THR A 126 16.73 8.40 -25.55
N SER A 127 17.71 7.52 -25.31
CA SER A 127 19.09 7.71 -25.75
C SER A 127 19.24 7.85 -27.28
N ASN A 128 18.31 7.27 -28.04
CA ASN A 128 18.35 7.25 -29.51
C ASN A 128 17.56 8.37 -30.19
N THR A 129 16.66 9.06 -29.47
CA THR A 129 15.80 10.10 -30.04
C THR A 129 16.00 11.42 -29.26
N PRO A 130 16.64 12.44 -29.88
CA PRO A 130 16.81 13.72 -29.22
C PRO A 130 15.45 14.40 -28.95
N GLY A 131 15.24 14.82 -27.70
CA GLY A 131 14.06 15.58 -27.29
C GLY A 131 12.99 14.77 -26.55
N VAL A 132 12.06 15.49 -25.94
CA VAL A 132 10.93 14.93 -25.18
C VAL A 132 9.79 14.59 -26.12
N THR A 133 9.33 13.34 -26.08
CA THR A 133 8.11 12.92 -26.77
C THR A 133 6.89 13.15 -25.86
N LYS A 134 5.83 13.74 -26.42
CA LYS A 134 4.58 14.01 -25.70
C LYS A 134 3.64 12.80 -25.75
N ILE A 135 4.16 11.64 -25.40
CA ILE A 135 3.37 10.41 -25.27
C ILE A 135 3.04 10.24 -23.78
N SER A 136 1.82 9.83 -23.50
CA SER A 136 1.35 9.47 -22.16
C SER A 136 1.03 7.98 -22.14
N ILE A 137 1.58 7.28 -21.16
CA ILE A 137 1.33 5.86 -20.92
C ILE A 137 0.79 5.71 -19.51
N THR A 138 -0.33 5.01 -19.38
CA THR A 138 -0.96 4.71 -18.10
C THR A 138 -0.84 3.23 -17.84
N GLU A 139 -0.39 2.89 -16.64
CA GLU A 139 -0.43 1.54 -16.11
C GLU A 139 -1.35 1.48 -14.89
N GLU A 140 -2.25 0.52 -14.89
CA GLU A 140 -3.16 0.26 -13.79
C GLU A 140 -2.95 -1.15 -13.26
N VAL A 141 -2.78 -1.29 -11.94
CA VAL A 141 -2.65 -2.58 -11.28
C VAL A 141 -3.78 -2.73 -10.28
N ASN A 142 -4.68 -3.67 -10.54
CA ASN A 142 -5.72 -4.07 -9.60
C ASN A 142 -5.33 -5.39 -8.95
N SER A 143 -5.49 -5.51 -7.63
CA SER A 143 -5.25 -6.77 -6.94
C SER A 143 -6.23 -7.05 -5.81
N LEU A 144 -6.46 -8.34 -5.59
CA LEU A 144 -7.12 -8.88 -4.42
C LEU A 144 -6.17 -9.83 -3.71
N SER A 145 -5.99 -9.62 -2.42
CA SER A 145 -5.04 -10.35 -1.60
C SER A 145 -5.70 -10.95 -0.39
N LEU A 146 -5.25 -12.15 -0.01
CA LEU A 146 -5.49 -12.70 1.31
C LEU A 146 -4.71 -11.85 2.32
N LEU A 147 -5.41 -11.35 3.34
CA LEU A 147 -4.82 -10.61 4.45
C LEU A 147 -4.71 -11.51 5.66
N LEU A 148 -3.50 -11.61 6.22
CA LEU A 148 -3.22 -12.24 7.50
C LEU A 148 -2.54 -11.23 8.39
N GLY A 149 -2.94 -11.14 9.66
CA GLY A 149 -2.27 -10.25 10.56
C GLY A 149 -2.65 -10.44 12.00
N PHE A 150 -2.05 -9.62 12.84
CA PHE A 150 -2.44 -9.50 14.23
C PHE A 150 -2.19 -8.08 14.71
N HIS A 151 -2.90 -7.69 15.77
CA HIS A 151 -2.70 -6.41 16.40
C HIS A 151 -2.77 -6.48 17.91
N GLY A 152 -2.10 -5.52 18.55
CA GLY A 152 -2.04 -5.38 20.00
C GLY A 152 -2.25 -3.95 20.43
N ARG A 153 -2.62 -3.78 21.69
CA ARG A 153 -2.85 -2.51 22.38
C ARG A 153 -2.29 -2.58 23.80
N MET A 154 -1.45 -1.61 24.13
CA MET A 154 -0.81 -1.45 25.44
C MET A 154 -1.24 -0.11 26.04
N PRO A 155 -2.03 -0.12 27.15
CA PRO A 155 -2.28 1.12 27.88
C PRO A 155 -0.98 1.60 28.53
N ILE A 156 -0.58 2.84 28.24
CA ILE A 156 0.57 3.49 28.89
C ILE A 156 0.11 4.13 30.21
N ASN A 157 -1.05 4.78 30.17
CA ASN A 157 -1.76 5.32 31.33
C ASN A 157 -3.26 5.48 30.99
N THR A 158 -4.01 6.20 31.82
CA THR A 158 -5.46 6.40 31.64
C THR A 158 -5.85 7.20 30.40
N LYS A 159 -4.93 7.96 29.82
CA LYS A 159 -5.17 8.79 28.62
C LYS A 159 -4.41 8.30 27.39
N TRP A 160 -3.28 7.64 27.58
CA TRP A 160 -2.39 7.23 26.50
C TRP A 160 -2.38 5.73 26.31
N SER A 161 -2.43 5.29 25.06
CA SER A 161 -2.16 3.91 24.69
C SER A 161 -1.35 3.81 23.41
N PHE A 162 -0.53 2.78 23.32
CA PHE A 162 0.14 2.39 22.10
C PHE A 162 -0.58 1.20 21.47
N ALA A 163 -0.71 1.17 20.15
CA ALA A 163 -1.19 0.01 19.41
C ALA A 163 -0.25 -0.30 18.26
N TYR A 164 -0.21 -1.56 17.85
CA TYR A 164 0.58 -2.00 16.70
C TYR A 164 -0.17 -3.02 15.86
N PHE A 165 0.15 -3.07 14.57
CA PHE A 165 -0.43 -3.99 13.60
C PHE A 165 0.70 -4.59 12.77
N LEU A 166 0.72 -5.91 12.62
CA LEU A 166 1.58 -6.61 11.68
C LEU A 166 0.70 -7.33 10.68
N GLU A 167 0.96 -7.09 9.40
CA GLU A 167 0.13 -7.53 8.29
C GLU A 167 1.00 -8.18 7.22
N TYR A 168 0.49 -9.28 6.67
CA TYR A 168 1.00 -9.95 5.49
C TYR A 168 -0.13 -10.09 4.47
N LEU A 169 0.18 -9.78 3.22
CA LEU A 169 -0.71 -9.88 2.08
C LEU A 169 -0.13 -10.84 1.07
N HIS A 170 -0.97 -11.75 0.59
CA HIS A 170 -0.65 -12.62 -0.55
C HIS A 170 -1.71 -12.43 -1.64
N PRO A 171 -1.37 -11.84 -2.79
CA PRO A 171 -2.30 -11.66 -3.90
C PRO A 171 -2.73 -13.03 -4.43
N TYR A 172 -4.04 -13.25 -4.54
CA TYR A 172 -4.60 -14.42 -5.23
C TYR A 172 -5.23 -14.06 -6.58
N TYR A 173 -5.37 -12.75 -6.84
CA TYR A 173 -5.77 -12.20 -8.10
C TYR A 173 -5.06 -10.87 -8.30
N SER A 174 -4.55 -10.67 -9.51
CA SER A 174 -4.00 -9.40 -9.96
C SER A 174 -4.30 -9.24 -11.45
N LYS A 175 -4.43 -7.99 -11.89
CA LYS A 175 -4.58 -7.62 -13.28
C LYS A 175 -3.82 -6.33 -13.52
N VAL A 176 -3.02 -6.33 -14.58
CA VAL A 176 -2.30 -5.15 -15.05
C VAL A 176 -2.87 -4.75 -16.40
N GLU A 177 -3.12 -3.46 -16.59
CA GLU A 177 -3.52 -2.88 -17.87
C GLU A 177 -2.54 -1.77 -18.25
N ASN A 178 -2.14 -1.73 -19.52
CA ASN A 178 -1.24 -0.70 -20.04
C ASN A 178 -1.84 -0.04 -21.28
N SER A 179 -2.01 1.29 -21.25
CA SER A 179 -2.69 2.04 -22.32
C SER A 179 -1.94 2.02 -23.66
N SER A 180 -0.62 1.75 -23.66
CA SER A 180 0.19 1.63 -24.87
C SER A 180 0.10 0.26 -25.54
N LEU A 181 -0.42 -0.75 -24.83
CA LEU A 181 -0.53 -2.14 -25.26
C LEU A 181 -1.97 -2.64 -25.10
N ALA A 182 -2.89 -2.06 -25.86
CA ALA A 182 -4.31 -2.40 -25.79
C ALA A 182 -4.56 -3.91 -26.01
N GLY A 183 -5.23 -4.54 -25.04
CA GLY A 183 -5.55 -5.97 -25.04
C GLY A 183 -4.47 -6.88 -24.44
N TRP A 184 -3.32 -6.34 -24.04
CA TRP A 184 -2.34 -7.06 -23.23
C TRP A 184 -2.65 -6.83 -21.74
N GLU A 185 -2.97 -7.92 -21.04
CA GLU A 185 -3.49 -7.89 -19.68
C GLU A 185 -2.89 -9.02 -18.83
N PRO A 186 -1.60 -8.91 -18.42
CA PRO A 186 -1.01 -9.92 -17.56
C PRO A 186 -1.79 -9.98 -16.23
N SER A 187 -2.06 -11.20 -15.78
CA SER A 187 -2.93 -11.45 -14.63
C SER A 187 -2.44 -12.60 -13.77
N ASN A 188 -2.88 -12.62 -12.51
CA ASN A 188 -2.46 -13.59 -11.50
C ASN A 188 -0.93 -13.63 -11.33
N ILE A 189 -0.31 -12.45 -11.40
CA ILE A 189 1.10 -12.27 -11.12
C ILE A 189 1.35 -12.51 -9.64
N ASP A 190 2.35 -13.32 -9.36
CA ASP A 190 2.79 -13.64 -8.00
C ASP A 190 3.41 -12.42 -7.31
N GLY A 191 3.30 -12.39 -5.99
CA GLY A 191 3.81 -11.29 -5.20
C GLY A 191 3.51 -11.47 -3.71
N TYR A 192 3.86 -10.45 -2.93
CA TYR A 192 3.55 -10.38 -1.51
C TYR A 192 3.68 -8.96 -0.99
N SER A 193 3.07 -8.69 0.18
CA SER A 193 3.38 -7.48 0.94
C SER A 193 3.41 -7.76 2.42
N PHE A 194 4.27 -7.02 3.13
CA PHE A 194 4.27 -6.97 4.58
C PHE A 194 4.21 -5.52 5.05
N SER A 195 3.56 -5.29 6.18
CA SER A 195 3.58 -3.98 6.83
C SER A 195 3.53 -4.04 8.34
N LEU A 196 4.17 -3.04 8.95
CA LEU A 196 4.11 -2.74 10.37
C LEU A 196 3.49 -1.36 10.54
N THR A 197 2.45 -1.27 11.37
CA THR A 197 1.88 0.01 11.81
C THR A 197 2.07 0.17 13.31
N GLY A 198 2.49 1.35 13.74
CA GLY A 198 2.47 1.78 15.14
C GLY A 198 1.54 2.97 15.31
N GLN A 199 0.73 2.97 16.37
CA GLN A 199 -0.22 4.03 16.68
C GLN A 199 -0.05 4.49 18.12
N LEU A 200 0.09 5.79 18.32
CA LEU A 200 0.01 6.44 19.62
C LEU A 200 -1.34 7.14 19.72
N GLU A 201 -2.12 6.76 20.73
CA GLU A 201 -3.48 7.26 20.94
C GLU A 201 -3.56 8.06 22.24
N LEU A 202 -4.17 9.25 22.16
CA LEU A 202 -4.48 10.14 23.26
C LEU A 202 -6.00 10.32 23.39
N LEU A 203 -6.58 9.88 24.50
CA LEU A 203 -7.97 10.14 24.85
C LEU A 203 -8.15 11.63 25.19
N ILE A 204 -8.89 12.34 24.35
CA ILE A 204 -9.17 13.79 24.49
C ILE A 204 -10.56 14.06 25.10
N ALA A 205 -11.47 13.09 25.01
CA ALA A 205 -12.77 13.07 25.67
C ALA A 205 -13.20 11.63 25.93
N GLU A 206 -14.24 11.39 26.74
CA GLU A 206 -14.66 10.05 27.19
C GLU A 206 -14.76 9.00 26.07
N LYS A 207 -15.17 9.41 24.87
CA LYS A 207 -15.33 8.53 23.70
C LYS A 207 -14.59 9.04 22.47
N THR A 208 -13.60 9.90 22.63
CA THR A 208 -12.89 10.51 21.49
C THR A 208 -11.39 10.53 21.76
N ALA A 209 -10.62 10.08 20.79
CA ALA A 209 -9.17 10.09 20.84
C ALA A 209 -8.55 10.76 19.61
N LEU A 210 -7.39 11.36 19.81
CA LEU A 210 -6.47 11.77 18.75
C LEU A 210 -5.42 10.67 18.58
N ILE A 211 -5.09 10.34 17.34
CA ILE A 211 -4.12 9.30 17.00
C ILE A 211 -3.05 9.89 16.12
N VAL A 212 -1.80 9.57 16.43
CA VAL A 212 -0.68 9.72 15.53
C VAL A 212 -0.19 8.32 15.21
N GLN A 213 -0.07 7.98 13.93
CA GLN A 213 0.37 6.66 13.52
C GLN A 213 1.39 6.74 12.40
N ALA A 214 2.29 5.75 12.38
CA ALA A 214 3.26 5.55 11.32
C ALA A 214 3.11 4.12 10.79
N VAL A 215 3.26 3.97 9.47
CA VAL A 215 3.27 2.68 8.78
C VAL A 215 4.54 2.57 7.96
N GLY A 216 5.10 1.37 7.89
CA GLY A 216 6.20 1.03 7.00
C GLY A 216 6.01 -0.38 6.47
N GLY A 217 6.45 -0.63 5.25
CA GLY A 217 6.32 -1.94 4.64
C GLY A 217 6.87 -2.00 3.23
N GLN A 218 6.64 -3.14 2.59
CA GLN A 218 7.06 -3.42 1.23
C GLN A 218 5.96 -4.20 0.51
N GLN A 219 5.88 -3.99 -0.80
CA GLN A 219 5.12 -4.79 -1.76
C GLN A 219 6.09 -5.25 -2.84
N ASN A 220 6.02 -6.53 -3.20
CA ASN A 220 6.78 -7.14 -4.29
C ASN A 220 5.82 -7.75 -5.32
N TRP A 221 6.21 -7.72 -6.59
CA TRP A 221 5.61 -8.46 -7.69
C TRP A 221 6.71 -9.09 -8.54
N ASP A 222 6.51 -10.34 -8.93
CA ASP A 222 7.53 -11.13 -9.66
C ASP A 222 7.53 -10.87 -11.18
N GLY A 223 6.76 -9.88 -11.64
CA GLY A 223 6.60 -9.58 -13.07
C GLY A 223 5.86 -10.67 -13.84
N SER A 224 5.63 -10.46 -15.14
CA SER A 224 5.03 -11.47 -16.01
C SER A 224 6.09 -12.29 -16.74
N ASP A 225 5.67 -13.41 -17.32
CA ASP A 225 6.44 -14.04 -18.39
C ASP A 225 6.49 -13.14 -19.64
N TRP A 226 7.43 -13.44 -20.54
CA TRP A 226 7.50 -12.82 -21.86
C TRP A 226 6.34 -13.29 -22.74
N GLU A 227 5.60 -12.34 -23.30
CA GLU A 227 4.50 -12.59 -24.21
C GLU A 227 4.70 -11.91 -25.56
N THR A 228 4.17 -12.54 -26.60
CA THR A 228 4.20 -11.97 -27.96
C THR A 228 2.94 -11.15 -28.21
N VAL A 229 3.12 -9.84 -28.44
CA VAL A 229 2.03 -8.93 -28.80
C VAL A 229 2.35 -8.30 -30.16
N GLY A 230 1.59 -8.71 -31.18
CA GLY A 230 1.88 -8.35 -32.57
C GLY A 230 3.25 -8.88 -33.00
N ASN A 231 4.18 -7.97 -33.33
CA ASN A 231 5.56 -8.31 -33.73
C ASN A 231 6.59 -8.06 -32.62
N SER A 232 6.15 -7.71 -31.41
CA SER A 232 7.01 -7.37 -30.28
C SER A 232 6.91 -8.40 -29.17
N GLN A 233 7.96 -8.48 -28.35
CA GLN A 233 7.93 -9.19 -27.07
C GLN A 233 7.71 -8.16 -25.97
N VAL A 234 6.79 -8.46 -25.05
CA VAL A 234 6.47 -7.61 -23.90
C VAL A 234 6.51 -8.44 -22.63
N LYS A 235 6.93 -7.81 -21.53
CA LYS A 235 6.95 -8.38 -20.19
C LYS A 235 6.58 -7.26 -19.23
N TRP A 236 5.72 -7.55 -18.27
CA TRP A 236 5.51 -6.66 -17.13
C TRP A 236 6.71 -6.84 -16.18
N PRO A 237 7.43 -5.76 -15.83
CA PRO A 237 8.64 -5.87 -15.03
C PRO A 237 8.35 -6.41 -13.64
N GLU A 238 9.38 -6.98 -13.03
CA GLU A 238 9.41 -7.23 -11.60
C GLU A 238 9.33 -5.88 -10.88
N ASN A 239 8.60 -5.84 -9.77
CA ASN A 239 8.34 -4.60 -9.07
C ASN A 239 8.53 -4.70 -7.58
N GLU A 240 9.30 -3.77 -7.02
CA GLU A 240 9.39 -3.55 -5.59
C GLU A 240 8.92 -2.14 -5.24
N THR A 241 7.98 -2.05 -4.30
CA THR A 241 7.54 -0.78 -3.71
C THR A 241 7.74 -0.82 -2.20
N ILE A 242 8.68 -0.02 -1.69
CA ILE A 242 8.79 0.28 -0.27
C ILE A 242 7.88 1.46 0.05
N PHE A 243 7.07 1.34 1.09
CA PHE A 243 6.17 2.42 1.51
C PHE A 243 6.37 2.80 2.96
N ILE A 244 6.32 4.12 3.21
CA ILE A 244 6.36 4.70 4.55
C ILE A 244 5.27 5.77 4.61
N GLY A 245 4.49 5.80 5.68
CA GLY A 245 3.45 6.80 5.86
C GLY A 245 3.29 7.25 7.30
N GLY A 246 2.71 8.44 7.46
CA GLY A 246 2.38 9.02 8.75
C GLY A 246 1.03 9.71 8.72
N TYR A 247 0.18 9.45 9.71
CA TYR A 247 -1.21 9.91 9.73
C TYR A 247 -1.59 10.51 11.07
N VAL A 248 -2.48 11.49 11.03
CA VAL A 248 -3.15 12.04 12.20
C VAL A 248 -4.65 11.81 12.03
N ASN A 249 -5.25 11.10 12.99
CA ASN A 249 -6.62 10.67 12.92
C ASN A 249 -7.41 11.08 14.17
N PHE A 250 -8.70 11.33 14.00
CA PHE A 250 -9.66 11.32 15.10
C PHE A 250 -10.31 9.94 15.16
N LYS A 251 -10.45 9.39 16.38
CA LYS A 251 -11.13 8.13 16.64
C LYS A 251 -12.29 8.36 17.60
N LYS A 252 -13.47 7.85 17.25
CA LYS A 252 -14.69 7.89 18.06
C LYS A 252 -15.08 6.48 18.49
N TYR A 253 -15.25 6.28 19.80
CA TYR A 253 -15.69 5.03 20.40
C TYR A 253 -17.21 4.96 20.55
N PHE A 254 -17.77 3.75 20.50
CA PHE A 254 -19.20 3.48 20.66
C PHE A 254 -19.48 2.53 21.82
#